data_AF-A0A2R5L0N3-F1
#
_entry.id   AF-A0A2R5L0N3-F1
#
_cell.length_a   1.000
_cell.length_b   1.000
_cell.length_c   1.000
_cell.angle_alpha   90.00
_cell.angle_beta   90.00
_cell.angle_gamma   90.00
#
_symmetry.space_group_name_H-M   'P 1'
#
loop_
_entity.id
_entity.type
_entity.pdbx_description
1 polymer ?
#
loop_
_entity_poly.entity_id
_entity_poly.type
_entity_poly.pdbx_seq_one_letter_code
_entity_poly.pdbx_strand_id
1 'polypeptide(L)'
;EKYEIKTHGIFTPLKSGLLVRVTTPVEAWKKLTLDGNYDVLSEKKSASLFIQKDSFEKKVNIEGEYTLEKGSFKLEVPLAGFEVLGGAYTLNLDLDSNKVEASVKVYKNSQEWNFAAHGQYASSMIKIEFQTPFEDFQAIAAEGNIDFDQKIGKLNIELGSYKFNAQVSYAVNDVLFKLTTPFDLLKIISVGFKYKWTDAQKDATLNMMYNENNYVVSGILNLSPRTSEITLKATTPFPGFNNINMMVKYNLD
;
A
#
# COMPACT_ATOMS: atom_id res chain seq x y z
N GLU A 1 -5.64 7.42 65.99
CA GLU A 1 -6.30 7.47 64.66
C GLU A 1 -6.52 6.04 64.17
N LYS A 2 -7.57 5.78 63.37
CA LYS A 2 -7.98 4.42 62.98
C LYS A 2 -7.58 4.13 61.53
N TYR A 3 -7.11 2.91 61.27
CA TYR A 3 -7.01 2.36 59.93
C TYR A 3 -8.39 1.94 59.46
N GLU A 4 -8.76 2.29 58.24
CA GLU A 4 -10.03 1.87 57.63
C GLU A 4 -9.76 1.31 56.23
N ILE A 5 -10.24 0.10 55.96
CA ILE A 5 -10.17 -0.53 54.64
C ILE A 5 -11.60 -0.81 54.20
N LYS A 6 -11.99 -0.30 53.03
CA LYS A 6 -13.27 -0.58 52.38
C LYS A 6 -13.01 -1.23 51.03
N THR A 7 -13.57 -2.41 50.85
CA THR A 7 -13.47 -3.18 49.61
C THR A 7 -14.87 -3.50 49.11
N HIS A 8 -15.13 -3.21 47.84
CA HIS A 8 -16.33 -3.63 47.15
C HIS A 8 -15.92 -4.19 45.79
N GLY A 9 -16.42 -5.36 45.41
CA GLY A 9 -16.06 -5.98 44.16
C GLY A 9 -17.16 -6.88 43.62
N ILE A 10 -17.33 -6.84 42.30
CA ILE A 10 -18.17 -7.75 41.53
C ILE A 10 -17.25 -8.33 40.47
N PHE A 11 -17.08 -9.65 40.47
CA PHE A 11 -16.12 -10.31 39.58
C PHE A 11 -16.82 -11.32 38.69
N THR A 12 -16.82 -11.07 37.39
CA THR A 12 -17.16 -12.06 36.36
C THR A 12 -16.14 -11.98 35.23
N PRO A 13 -15.86 -13.07 34.50
CA PRO A 13 -14.87 -13.04 33.43
C PRO A 13 -15.09 -11.94 32.38
N LEU A 14 -16.36 -11.55 32.13
CA LEU A 14 -16.73 -10.61 31.06
C LEU A 14 -17.15 -9.22 31.56
N LYS A 15 -17.30 -9.05 32.88
CA LYS A 15 -17.66 -7.77 33.49
C LYS A 15 -17.26 -7.77 34.96
N SER A 16 -16.34 -6.90 35.35
CA SER A 16 -15.93 -6.80 36.73
C SER A 16 -15.74 -5.36 37.17
N GLY A 17 -15.91 -5.13 38.47
CA GLY A 17 -15.56 -3.90 39.16
C GLY A 17 -14.87 -4.23 40.47
N LEU A 18 -13.84 -3.47 40.80
CA LEU A 18 -13.09 -3.54 42.05
C LEU A 18 -12.88 -2.12 42.56
N LEU A 19 -13.38 -1.85 43.75
CA LEU A 19 -13.11 -0.65 44.52
C LEU A 19 -12.40 -1.03 45.81
N VAL A 20 -11.17 -0.53 45.98
CA VAL A 20 -10.41 -0.61 47.22
C VAL A 20 -10.13 0.81 47.70
N ARG A 21 -10.55 1.13 48.93
CA ARG A 21 -10.25 2.38 49.60
C ARG A 21 -9.56 2.08 50.92
N VAL A 22 -8.40 2.70 51.14
CA VAL A 22 -7.64 2.57 52.39
C VAL A 22 -7.41 3.97 52.94
N THR A 23 -7.80 4.16 54.20
CA THR A 23 -7.52 5.37 54.98
C THR A 23 -6.55 5.00 56.08
N THR A 24 -5.42 5.72 56.18
CA THR A 24 -4.40 5.47 57.20
C THR A 24 -3.99 6.77 57.91
N PRO A 25 -3.46 6.69 59.14
CA PRO A 25 -2.82 7.83 59.79
C PRO A 25 -1.38 8.07 59.32
N VAL A 26 -0.83 7.22 58.44
CA VAL A 26 0.56 7.30 57.99
C VAL A 26 0.72 8.50 57.07
N GLU A 27 1.67 9.38 57.40
CA GLU A 27 1.99 10.55 56.59
C GLU A 27 2.36 10.14 55.15
N ALA A 28 1.87 10.89 54.16
CA ALA A 28 1.96 10.57 52.73
C ALA A 28 1.27 9.27 52.28
N TRP A 29 0.41 8.66 53.11
CA TRP A 29 -0.41 7.48 52.79
C TRP A 29 -1.82 7.58 53.38
N LYS A 30 -2.31 8.81 53.57
CA LYS A 30 -3.56 9.06 54.30
C LYS A 30 -4.75 8.51 53.54
N LYS A 31 -4.72 8.60 52.22
CA LYS A 31 -5.78 8.14 51.33
C LYS A 31 -5.22 7.35 50.15
N LEU A 32 -5.61 6.09 50.03
CA LEU A 32 -5.37 5.28 48.83
C LEU A 32 -6.71 4.87 48.24
N THR A 33 -6.85 5.01 46.93
CA THR A 33 -8.00 4.44 46.20
C THR A 33 -7.50 3.74 44.96
N LEU A 34 -7.98 2.52 44.76
CA LEU A 34 -7.87 1.77 43.52
C LEU A 34 -9.30 1.47 43.08
N ASP A 35 -9.70 1.98 41.93
CA ASP A 35 -11.01 1.72 41.34
C ASP A 35 -10.78 1.24 39.91
N GLY A 36 -11.05 -0.04 39.67
CA GLY A 36 -10.87 -0.69 38.38
C GLY A 36 -12.19 -1.30 37.94
N ASN A 37 -12.56 -1.10 36.67
CA ASN A 37 -13.73 -1.77 36.10
C ASN A 37 -13.49 -2.12 34.64
N TYR A 38 -14.20 -3.13 34.16
CA TYR A 38 -14.30 -3.44 32.73
C TYR A 38 -15.65 -4.05 32.40
N ASP A 39 -16.08 -3.83 31.15
CA ASP A 39 -17.29 -4.38 30.56
C ASP A 39 -16.99 -4.77 29.11
N VAL A 40 -17.03 -6.07 28.82
CA VAL A 40 -16.91 -6.59 27.44
C VAL A 40 -18.21 -7.21 26.93
N LEU A 41 -19.30 -7.11 27.70
CA LEU A 41 -20.64 -7.58 27.35
C LEU A 41 -21.44 -6.49 26.62
N SER A 42 -21.22 -5.23 26.99
CA SER A 42 -21.81 -4.08 26.32
C SER A 42 -21.33 -3.97 24.87
N GLU A 43 -22.18 -3.43 23.98
CA GLU A 43 -21.83 -3.15 22.58
C GLU A 43 -20.53 -2.34 22.48
N LYS A 44 -20.46 -1.29 23.32
CA LYS A 44 -19.25 -0.53 23.58
C LYS A 44 -18.50 -1.17 24.74
N LYS A 45 -17.42 -1.87 24.41
CA LYS A 45 -16.51 -2.48 25.37
C LYS A 45 -15.71 -1.38 26.06
N SER A 46 -15.45 -1.53 27.35
CA SER A 46 -14.69 -0.52 28.10
C SER A 46 -13.89 -1.12 29.24
N ALA A 47 -12.84 -0.42 29.64
CA ALA A 47 -12.16 -0.63 30.90
C ALA A 47 -11.68 0.72 31.46
N SER A 48 -11.72 0.88 32.77
CA SER A 48 -11.11 2.01 33.44
C SER A 48 -10.31 1.60 34.67
N LEU A 49 -9.27 2.36 34.95
CA LEU A 49 -8.42 2.21 36.10
C LEU A 49 -8.15 3.59 36.69
N PHE A 50 -8.57 3.79 37.93
CA PHE A 50 -8.31 4.99 38.72
C PHE A 50 -7.44 4.63 39.92
N ILE A 51 -6.37 5.39 40.11
CA ILE A 51 -5.45 5.28 41.24
C ILE A 51 -5.34 6.65 41.89
N GLN A 52 -5.54 6.68 43.20
CA GLN A 52 -5.32 7.85 44.05
C GLN A 52 -4.37 7.52 45.18
N LYS A 53 -3.40 8.42 45.41
CA LYS A 53 -2.58 8.50 46.61
C LYS A 53 -2.59 9.93 47.12
N ASP A 54 -3.29 10.19 48.22
CA ASP A 54 -3.52 11.54 48.75
C ASP A 54 -4.06 12.50 47.68
N SER A 55 -3.28 13.52 47.29
CA SER A 55 -3.61 14.47 46.22
C SER A 55 -3.19 14.01 44.82
N PHE A 56 -2.38 12.96 44.70
CA PHE A 56 -1.99 12.38 43.42
C PHE A 56 -3.12 11.51 42.89
N GLU A 57 -3.62 11.82 41.69
CA GLU A 57 -4.70 11.11 41.04
C GLU A 57 -4.35 10.82 39.57
N LYS A 58 -4.62 9.60 39.13
CA LYS A 58 -4.43 9.16 37.74
C LYS A 58 -5.59 8.27 37.34
N LYS A 59 -6.12 8.51 36.14
CA LYS A 59 -7.20 7.72 35.55
C LYS A 59 -6.80 7.33 34.13
N VAL A 60 -6.98 6.05 33.80
CA VAL A 60 -6.89 5.52 32.44
C VAL A 60 -8.26 4.99 32.06
N ASN A 61 -8.76 5.37 30.88
CA ASN A 61 -9.99 4.82 30.31
C ASN A 61 -9.69 4.29 28.92
N ILE A 62 -10.22 3.12 28.58
CA ILE A 62 -10.28 2.62 27.22
C ILE A 62 -11.72 2.25 26.91
N GLU A 63 -12.17 2.60 25.73
CA GLU A 63 -13.46 2.20 25.21
C GLU A 63 -13.37 1.91 23.72
N GLY A 64 -14.24 1.04 23.22
CA GLY A 64 -14.30 0.76 21.80
C GLY A 64 -15.47 -0.14 21.42
N GLU A 65 -15.80 -0.10 20.15
CA GLU A 65 -16.87 -0.85 19.52
C GLU A 65 -16.40 -1.25 18.12
N TYR A 66 -16.85 -2.39 17.61
CA TYR A 66 -16.50 -2.81 16.26
C TYR A 66 -17.55 -3.73 15.66
N THR A 67 -17.73 -3.56 14.36
CA THR A 67 -18.43 -4.43 13.42
C THR A 67 -17.56 -4.58 12.17
N LEU A 68 -18.01 -5.33 11.17
CA LEU A 68 -17.30 -5.36 9.89
C LEU A 68 -17.29 -3.98 9.19
N GLU A 69 -18.41 -3.25 9.26
CA GLU A 69 -18.63 -2.00 8.53
C GLU A 69 -18.07 -0.76 9.25
N LYS A 70 -17.92 -0.82 10.57
CA LYS A 70 -17.41 0.32 11.34
C LYS A 70 -16.84 -0.11 12.66
N GLY A 71 -15.92 0.69 13.18
CA GLY A 71 -15.46 0.54 14.55
C GLY A 71 -14.84 1.81 15.06
N SER A 72 -14.75 1.92 16.37
CA SER A 72 -14.08 3.03 17.02
C SER A 72 -13.39 2.55 18.29
N PHE A 73 -12.32 3.24 18.66
CA PHE A 73 -11.73 3.11 19.98
C PHE A 73 -11.25 4.47 20.46
N LYS A 74 -11.20 4.61 21.78
CA LYS A 74 -10.71 5.78 22.48
C LYS A 74 -9.95 5.33 23.72
N LEU A 75 -8.77 5.90 23.91
CA LEU A 75 -7.88 5.72 25.04
C LEU A 75 -7.65 7.09 25.67
N GLU A 76 -7.98 7.22 26.94
CA GLU A 76 -7.68 8.39 27.75
C GLU A 76 -6.60 8.01 28.77
N VAL A 77 -5.43 8.65 28.70
CA VAL A 77 -4.33 8.38 29.62
C VAL A 77 -3.80 9.69 30.22
N PRO A 78 -3.32 9.70 31.46
CA PRO A 78 -2.87 10.92 32.11
C PRO A 78 -1.40 11.24 31.77
N LEU A 79 -1.07 11.15 30.47
CA LEU A 79 0.25 11.39 29.89
C LEU A 79 0.21 12.68 29.06
N ALA A 80 1.06 13.65 29.43
CA ALA A 80 1.11 14.94 28.78
C ALA A 80 1.39 14.79 27.28
N GLY A 81 0.53 15.41 26.46
CA GLY A 81 0.60 15.33 25.01
C GLY A 81 0.03 14.04 24.41
N PHE A 82 -0.55 13.13 25.18
CA PHE A 82 -1.22 11.90 24.74
C PHE A 82 -2.52 11.64 25.51
N GLU A 83 -3.14 12.70 26.03
CA GLU A 83 -4.28 12.65 26.94
C GLU A 83 -5.45 11.88 26.36
N VAL A 84 -5.67 12.02 25.05
CA VAL A 84 -6.66 11.29 24.29
C VAL A 84 -6.02 10.74 23.02
N LEU A 85 -6.16 9.44 22.80
CA LEU A 85 -5.81 8.76 21.56
C LEU A 85 -7.02 7.99 21.08
N GLY A 86 -7.21 7.89 19.79
CA GLY A 86 -8.22 7.00 19.27
C GLY A 86 -8.25 6.96 17.77
N GLY A 87 -9.18 6.16 17.29
CA GLY A 87 -9.45 6.08 15.88
C GLY A 87 -10.83 5.51 15.62
N ALA A 88 -11.27 5.70 14.40
CA ALA A 88 -12.47 5.10 13.89
C ALA A 88 -12.23 4.64 12.47
N TYR A 89 -12.94 3.59 12.04
CA TYR A 89 -12.96 3.21 10.64
C TYR A 89 -14.40 3.02 10.17
N THR A 90 -14.57 3.17 8.86
CA THR A 90 -15.75 2.69 8.14
C THR A 90 -15.30 1.85 6.94
N LEU A 91 -16.08 0.86 6.58
CA LEU A 91 -15.89 -0.01 5.43
C LEU A 91 -17.25 -0.23 4.77
N ASN A 92 -17.37 0.16 3.52
CA ASN A 92 -18.53 -0.05 2.67
C ASN A 92 -18.12 -0.95 1.50
N LEU A 93 -18.78 -2.11 1.39
CA LEU A 93 -18.54 -3.10 0.34
C LEU A 93 -19.81 -3.21 -0.50
N ASP A 94 -19.78 -2.64 -1.72
CA ASP A 94 -20.83 -2.81 -2.71
C ASP A 94 -20.38 -3.89 -3.71
N LEU A 95 -20.85 -5.12 -3.45
CA LEU A 95 -20.53 -6.28 -4.29
C LEU A 95 -21.23 -6.25 -5.65
N ASP A 96 -22.36 -5.54 -5.77
CA ASP A 96 -23.10 -5.44 -7.03
C ASP A 96 -22.36 -4.54 -8.02
N SER A 97 -21.75 -3.45 -7.52
CA SER A 97 -20.96 -2.54 -8.33
C SER A 97 -19.44 -2.77 -8.25
N ASN A 98 -19.00 -3.79 -7.52
CA ASN A 98 -17.59 -4.11 -7.25
C ASN A 98 -16.81 -2.90 -6.71
N LYS A 99 -17.43 -2.14 -5.81
CA LYS A 99 -16.85 -0.96 -5.17
C LYS A 99 -16.55 -1.22 -3.71
N VAL A 100 -15.45 -0.66 -3.27
CA VAL A 100 -15.00 -0.70 -1.88
C VAL A 100 -14.67 0.72 -1.45
N GLU A 101 -15.27 1.18 -0.37
CA GLU A 101 -14.92 2.46 0.24
C GLU A 101 -14.52 2.21 1.68
N ALA A 102 -13.37 2.75 2.09
CA ALA A 102 -12.94 2.70 3.47
C ALA A 102 -12.55 4.09 3.94
N SER A 103 -12.84 4.41 5.20
CA SER A 103 -12.30 5.60 5.85
C SER A 103 -11.64 5.21 7.16
N VAL A 104 -10.57 5.89 7.51
CA VAL A 104 -9.92 5.77 8.80
C VAL A 104 -9.69 7.17 9.34
N LYS A 105 -10.19 7.40 10.56
CA LYS A 105 -9.90 8.58 11.35
C LYS A 105 -8.95 8.20 12.45
N VAL A 106 -7.89 8.97 12.63
CA VAL A 106 -6.99 8.89 13.78
C VAL A 106 -7.03 10.22 14.49
N TYR A 107 -7.19 10.22 15.80
CA TYR A 107 -7.16 11.45 16.58
C TYR A 107 -6.25 11.34 17.79
N LYS A 108 -5.59 12.44 18.07
CA LYS A 108 -4.70 12.65 19.21
C LYS A 108 -5.03 14.00 19.82
N ASN A 109 -5.58 14.01 21.03
CA ASN A 109 -6.08 15.20 21.69
C ASN A 109 -7.07 15.95 20.78
N SER A 110 -6.73 17.17 20.36
CA SER A 110 -7.52 17.99 19.43
C SER A 110 -7.13 17.81 17.95
N GLN A 111 -6.07 17.04 17.66
CA GLN A 111 -5.61 16.80 16.29
C GLN A 111 -6.34 15.60 15.69
N GLU A 112 -6.72 15.72 14.43
CA GLU A 112 -7.43 14.69 13.67
C GLU A 112 -6.78 14.52 12.30
N TRP A 113 -6.61 13.26 11.90
CA TRP A 113 -6.14 12.85 10.59
C TRP A 113 -7.18 11.92 9.97
N ASN A 114 -7.62 12.26 8.76
CA ASN A 114 -8.59 11.49 8.01
C ASN A 114 -7.91 10.87 6.79
N PHE A 115 -8.14 9.58 6.60
CA PHE A 115 -7.70 8.80 5.46
C PHE A 115 -8.93 8.21 4.78
N ALA A 116 -8.95 8.20 3.47
CA ALA A 116 -9.98 7.51 2.70
C ALA A 116 -9.33 6.61 1.65
N ALA A 117 -10.01 5.52 1.31
CA ALA A 117 -9.62 4.64 0.24
C ALA A 117 -10.86 4.28 -0.59
N HIS A 118 -10.73 4.35 -1.90
CA HIS A 118 -11.77 3.99 -2.86
C HIS A 118 -11.19 2.98 -3.83
N GLY A 119 -11.83 1.82 -3.92
CA GLY A 119 -11.49 0.75 -4.83
C GLY A 119 -12.67 0.46 -5.75
N GLN A 120 -12.37 0.20 -7.03
CA GLN A 120 -13.32 -0.36 -7.97
C GLN A 120 -12.60 -1.39 -8.83
N TYR A 121 -13.25 -2.52 -9.10
CA TYR A 121 -12.68 -3.52 -9.99
C TYR A 121 -13.72 -4.09 -10.95
N ALA A 122 -13.25 -4.55 -12.10
CA ALA A 122 -13.97 -5.30 -13.11
C ALA A 122 -12.99 -6.27 -13.78
N SER A 123 -13.47 -7.15 -14.66
CA SER A 123 -12.62 -8.13 -15.34
C SER A 123 -11.47 -7.51 -16.15
N SER A 124 -11.64 -6.29 -16.64
CA SER A 124 -10.68 -5.55 -17.49
C SER A 124 -10.15 -4.28 -16.86
N MET A 125 -10.54 -3.93 -15.62
CA MET A 125 -10.18 -2.67 -15.01
C MET A 125 -10.02 -2.79 -13.50
N ILE A 126 -9.04 -2.08 -12.95
CA ILE A 126 -8.88 -1.86 -11.53
C ILE A 126 -8.60 -0.38 -11.30
N LYS A 127 -9.29 0.23 -10.34
CA LYS A 127 -9.04 1.59 -9.88
C LYS A 127 -8.92 1.58 -8.37
N ILE A 128 -7.86 2.17 -7.87
CA ILE A 128 -7.61 2.34 -6.43
C ILE A 128 -7.21 3.79 -6.22
N GLU A 129 -7.80 4.45 -5.23
CA GLU A 129 -7.49 5.81 -4.82
C GLU A 129 -7.38 5.85 -3.30
N PHE A 130 -6.32 6.47 -2.79
CA PHE A 130 -6.10 6.73 -1.38
C PHE A 130 -5.98 8.23 -1.18
N GLN A 131 -6.71 8.75 -0.22
CA GLN A 131 -6.64 10.14 0.19
C GLN A 131 -5.99 10.24 1.57
N THR A 132 -5.02 11.15 1.70
CA THR A 132 -4.29 11.37 2.95
C THR A 132 -4.33 12.84 3.34
N PRO A 133 -4.14 13.19 4.62
CA PRO A 133 -4.09 14.57 5.07
C PRO A 133 -2.71 15.22 4.85
N PHE A 134 -1.78 14.55 4.17
CA PHE A 134 -0.42 15.04 3.96
C PHE A 134 -0.34 15.85 2.67
N GLU A 135 0.13 17.09 2.76
CA GLU A 135 0.13 18.08 1.66
C GLU A 135 0.75 17.54 0.35
N ASP A 136 1.87 16.83 0.45
CA ASP A 136 2.58 16.28 -0.73
C ASP A 136 1.97 14.96 -1.26
N PHE A 137 1.06 14.33 -0.51
CA PHE A 137 0.51 13.01 -0.80
C PHE A 137 -1.02 12.96 -0.61
N GLN A 138 -1.69 14.08 -0.89
CA GLN A 138 -3.14 14.20 -0.68
C GLN A 138 -3.93 13.13 -1.43
N ALA A 139 -3.45 12.74 -2.62
CA ALA A 139 -4.03 11.67 -3.42
C ALA A 139 -2.93 10.74 -3.95
N ILE A 140 -3.17 9.44 -3.79
CA ILE A 140 -2.40 8.35 -4.40
C ILE A 140 -3.40 7.51 -5.19
N ALA A 141 -3.25 7.43 -6.50
CA ALA A 141 -4.17 6.69 -7.35
C ALA A 141 -3.43 5.70 -8.24
N ALA A 142 -4.05 4.56 -8.50
CA ALA A 142 -3.59 3.58 -9.48
C ALA A 142 -4.80 3.11 -10.31
N GLU A 143 -4.69 3.21 -11.62
CA GLU A 143 -5.72 2.76 -12.56
C GLU A 143 -5.09 1.84 -13.60
N GLY A 144 -5.50 0.58 -13.59
CA GLY A 144 -5.11 -0.41 -14.58
C GLY A 144 -6.28 -0.74 -15.49
N ASN A 145 -6.04 -0.84 -16.80
CA ASN A 145 -7.01 -1.34 -17.75
C ASN A 145 -6.36 -2.34 -18.73
N ILE A 146 -7.09 -3.38 -19.12
CA ILE A 146 -6.66 -4.38 -20.08
C ILE A 146 -7.71 -4.49 -21.18
N ASP A 147 -7.30 -4.22 -22.41
CA ASP A 147 -8.04 -4.56 -23.62
C ASP A 147 -7.57 -5.95 -24.08
N PHE A 148 -8.40 -6.97 -23.85
CA PHE A 148 -8.07 -8.36 -24.20
C PHE A 148 -8.10 -8.62 -25.71
N ASP A 149 -8.93 -7.88 -26.47
CA ASP A 149 -9.06 -8.03 -27.91
C ASP A 149 -7.82 -7.47 -28.61
N GLN A 150 -7.38 -6.30 -28.18
CA GLN A 150 -6.16 -5.66 -28.68
C GLN A 150 -4.89 -6.19 -28.00
N LYS A 151 -5.03 -6.96 -26.90
CA LYS A 151 -3.93 -7.45 -26.06
C LYS A 151 -3.05 -6.31 -25.54
N ILE A 152 -3.69 -5.23 -25.09
CA ILE A 152 -3.04 -4.02 -24.57
C ILE A 152 -3.41 -3.84 -23.11
N GLY A 153 -2.41 -3.80 -22.22
CA GLY A 153 -2.56 -3.35 -20.84
C GLY A 153 -2.03 -1.93 -20.68
N LYS A 154 -2.70 -1.12 -19.86
CA LYS A 154 -2.22 0.19 -19.41
C LYS A 154 -2.35 0.28 -17.91
N LEU A 155 -1.41 0.98 -17.28
CA LEU A 155 -1.38 1.26 -15.87
C LEU A 155 -0.98 2.72 -15.69
N ASN A 156 -1.83 3.50 -15.04
CA ASN A 156 -1.56 4.86 -14.62
C ASN A 156 -1.38 4.85 -13.11
N ILE A 157 -0.33 5.51 -12.62
CA ILE A 157 -0.10 5.70 -11.18
C ILE A 157 0.11 7.19 -10.95
N GLU A 158 -0.64 7.76 -10.02
CA GLU A 158 -0.51 9.14 -9.56
C GLU A 158 -0.08 9.14 -8.09
N LEU A 159 1.01 9.85 -7.79
CA LEU A 159 1.56 10.05 -6.44
C LEU A 159 1.72 11.55 -6.23
N GLY A 160 0.70 12.20 -5.65
CA GLY A 160 0.66 13.66 -5.56
C GLY A 160 0.72 14.30 -6.95
N SER A 161 1.77 15.09 -7.22
CA SER A 161 2.00 15.71 -8.54
C SER A 161 2.68 14.80 -9.56
N TYR A 162 3.21 13.65 -9.15
CA TYR A 162 3.95 12.73 -10.02
C TYR A 162 3.01 11.77 -10.73
N LYS A 163 3.17 11.62 -12.04
CA LYS A 163 2.38 10.71 -12.88
C LYS A 163 3.27 9.72 -13.60
N PHE A 164 2.92 8.45 -13.49
CA PHE A 164 3.57 7.34 -14.16
C PHE A 164 2.58 6.65 -15.08
N ASN A 165 3.03 6.26 -16.26
CA ASN A 165 2.25 5.46 -17.19
C ASN A 165 3.07 4.25 -17.63
N ALA A 166 2.54 3.05 -17.45
CA ALA A 166 3.06 1.85 -18.06
C ALA A 166 2.06 1.33 -19.10
N GLN A 167 2.58 0.82 -20.20
CA GLN A 167 1.81 0.19 -21.25
C GLN A 167 2.52 -1.10 -21.66
N VAL A 168 1.74 -2.16 -21.83
CA VAL A 168 2.18 -3.41 -22.42
C VAL A 168 1.28 -3.72 -23.60
N SER A 169 1.84 -4.20 -24.70
CA SER A 169 1.08 -4.83 -25.77
C SER A 169 1.78 -6.11 -26.20
N TYR A 170 1.00 -7.14 -26.50
CA TYR A 170 1.58 -8.43 -26.92
C TYR A 170 0.79 -9.08 -28.05
N ALA A 171 1.52 -9.56 -29.04
CA ALA A 171 1.11 -10.50 -30.05
C ALA A 171 2.04 -11.72 -29.97
N VAL A 172 1.71 -12.80 -30.69
CA VAL A 172 2.49 -14.05 -30.68
C VAL A 172 3.98 -13.80 -30.92
N ASN A 173 4.31 -12.80 -31.74
CA ASN A 173 5.65 -12.53 -32.21
C ASN A 173 6.09 -11.07 -32.07
N ASP A 174 5.36 -10.27 -31.29
CA ASP A 174 5.61 -8.84 -31.10
C ASP A 174 5.18 -8.45 -29.69
N VAL A 175 6.14 -8.09 -28.84
CA VAL A 175 5.89 -7.65 -27.46
C VAL A 175 6.45 -6.26 -27.31
N LEU A 176 5.69 -5.35 -26.72
CA LEU A 176 6.14 -4.01 -26.39
C LEU A 176 5.80 -3.72 -24.92
N PHE A 177 6.79 -3.23 -24.20
CA PHE A 177 6.63 -2.57 -22.92
C PHE A 177 7.08 -1.12 -23.06
N LYS A 178 6.33 -0.21 -22.43
CA LYS A 178 6.66 1.21 -22.34
C LYS A 178 6.36 1.71 -20.94
N LEU A 179 7.30 2.42 -20.33
CA LEU A 179 7.17 3.13 -19.08
C LEU A 179 7.47 4.61 -19.33
N THR A 180 6.60 5.48 -18.85
CA THR A 180 6.77 6.94 -18.84
C THR A 180 6.78 7.41 -17.39
N THR A 181 7.77 8.21 -17.03
CA THR A 181 7.92 8.77 -15.69
C THR A 181 8.04 10.30 -15.76
N PRO A 182 7.82 11.03 -14.66
CA PRO A 182 7.95 12.49 -14.65
C PRO A 182 9.41 12.97 -14.49
N PHE A 183 10.38 12.05 -14.42
CA PHE A 183 11.78 12.39 -14.19
C PHE A 183 12.52 12.58 -15.51
N ASP A 184 13.19 13.72 -15.70
CA ASP A 184 13.94 13.99 -16.93
C ASP A 184 15.03 12.94 -17.22
N LEU A 185 15.68 12.43 -16.16
CA LEU A 185 16.68 11.37 -16.27
C LEU A 185 16.08 10.02 -16.71
N LEU A 186 14.78 9.78 -16.53
CA LEU A 186 14.12 8.49 -16.80
C LEU A 186 12.73 8.69 -17.42
N LYS A 187 12.61 9.62 -18.37
CA LYS A 187 11.33 10.06 -18.90
C LYS A 187 10.61 8.96 -19.65
N ILE A 188 11.34 8.20 -20.48
CA ILE A 188 10.78 7.11 -21.29
C ILE A 188 11.71 5.90 -21.24
N ILE A 189 11.16 4.73 -20.92
CA ILE A 189 11.81 3.43 -21.14
C ILE A 189 10.88 2.63 -22.03
N SER A 190 11.38 2.04 -23.11
CA SER A 190 10.60 1.10 -23.90
C SER A 190 11.45 -0.07 -24.34
N VAL A 191 10.87 -1.26 -24.30
CA VAL A 191 11.49 -2.49 -24.77
C VAL A 191 10.51 -3.18 -25.69
N GLY A 192 10.89 -3.35 -26.94
CA GLY A 192 10.12 -4.03 -27.96
C GLY A 192 10.88 -5.25 -28.46
N PHE A 193 10.23 -6.40 -28.53
CA PHE A 193 10.81 -7.62 -29.09
C PHE A 193 9.91 -8.14 -30.20
N LYS A 194 10.50 -8.34 -31.38
CA LYS A 194 9.82 -8.92 -32.54
C LYS A 194 10.59 -10.11 -33.06
N TYR A 195 9.89 -11.16 -33.49
CA TYR A 195 10.55 -12.29 -34.15
C TYR A 195 9.72 -12.87 -35.29
N LYS A 196 10.40 -13.57 -36.20
CA LYS A 196 9.79 -14.34 -37.28
C LYS A 196 10.61 -15.60 -37.50
N TRP A 197 10.04 -16.74 -37.16
CA TRP A 197 10.71 -18.04 -37.27
C TRP A 197 10.00 -18.92 -38.29
N THR A 198 10.74 -19.34 -39.30
CA THR A 198 10.36 -20.33 -40.30
C THR A 198 11.43 -21.43 -40.33
N ASP A 199 11.25 -22.48 -41.12
CA ASP A 199 12.26 -23.55 -41.25
C ASP A 199 13.55 -23.04 -41.92
N ALA A 200 13.42 -22.10 -42.85
CA ALA A 200 14.54 -21.53 -43.61
C ALA A 200 15.18 -20.30 -42.93
N GLN A 201 14.48 -19.62 -42.01
CA GLN A 201 14.93 -18.35 -41.47
C GLN A 201 14.47 -18.13 -40.03
N LYS A 202 15.38 -17.68 -39.17
CA LYS A 202 15.05 -17.13 -37.85
C LYS A 202 15.46 -15.67 -37.80
N ASP A 203 14.50 -14.77 -37.68
CA ASP A 203 14.70 -13.34 -37.50
C ASP A 203 14.24 -12.94 -36.10
N ALA A 204 15.05 -12.15 -35.40
CA ALA A 204 14.68 -11.53 -34.14
C ALA A 204 15.23 -10.10 -34.09
N THR A 205 14.42 -9.18 -33.58
CA THR A 205 14.79 -7.78 -33.35
C THR A 205 14.38 -7.36 -31.94
N LEU A 206 15.35 -6.87 -31.18
CA LEU A 206 15.18 -6.20 -29.90
C LEU A 206 15.36 -4.69 -30.11
N ASN A 207 14.32 -3.92 -29.79
CA ASN A 207 14.34 -2.47 -29.75
C ASN A 207 14.32 -2.05 -28.29
N MET A 208 15.26 -1.21 -27.88
CA MET A 208 15.26 -0.58 -26.57
C MET A 208 15.33 0.93 -26.76
N MET A 209 14.52 1.66 -26.01
CA MET A 209 14.51 3.11 -26.00
C MET A 209 14.68 3.58 -24.56
N TYR A 210 15.61 4.51 -24.36
CA TYR A 210 15.84 5.20 -23.12
C TYR A 210 15.89 6.69 -23.40
N ASN A 211 14.85 7.40 -22.97
CA ASN A 211 14.55 8.79 -23.37
C ASN A 211 14.54 8.93 -24.91
N GLU A 212 15.43 9.74 -25.47
CA GLU A 212 15.56 9.95 -26.92
C GLU A 212 16.51 8.94 -27.59
N ASN A 213 17.22 8.14 -26.79
CA ASN A 213 18.22 7.20 -27.29
C ASN A 213 17.58 5.87 -27.68
N ASN A 214 17.82 5.46 -28.93
CA ASN A 214 17.34 4.20 -29.47
C ASN A 214 18.50 3.20 -29.66
N TYR A 215 18.25 1.97 -29.26
CA TYR A 215 19.14 0.84 -29.41
C TYR A 215 18.39 -0.26 -30.15
N VAL A 216 18.95 -0.75 -31.25
CA VAL A 216 18.33 -1.81 -32.05
C VAL A 216 19.34 -2.92 -32.19
N VAL A 217 18.97 -4.13 -31.79
CA VAL A 217 19.75 -5.34 -32.02
C VAL A 217 18.92 -6.28 -32.85
N SER A 218 19.39 -6.65 -34.03
CA SER A 218 18.72 -7.61 -34.91
C SER A 218 19.65 -8.76 -35.28
N GLY A 219 19.07 -9.94 -35.39
CA GLY A 219 19.75 -11.17 -35.77
C GLY A 219 18.94 -11.89 -36.82
N ILE A 220 19.59 -12.27 -37.92
CA ILE A 220 19.01 -13.07 -38.98
C ILE A 220 19.88 -14.30 -39.16
N LEU A 221 19.27 -15.47 -38.98
CA LEU A 221 19.86 -16.77 -39.26
C LEU A 221 19.14 -17.35 -40.48
N ASN A 222 19.87 -17.49 -41.58
CA ASN A 222 19.41 -18.21 -42.77
C ASN A 222 19.93 -19.63 -42.70
N LEU A 223 19.02 -20.60 -42.71
CA LEU A 223 19.31 -22.02 -42.60
C LEU A 223 19.12 -22.71 -43.94
N SER A 224 20.13 -23.47 -44.37
CA SER A 224 20.00 -24.49 -45.39
C SER A 224 20.76 -25.75 -44.97
N PRO A 225 20.43 -26.93 -45.52
CA PRO A 225 21.11 -28.18 -45.20
C PRO A 225 22.63 -28.19 -45.48
N ARG A 226 23.11 -27.28 -46.34
CA ARG A 226 24.52 -27.23 -46.77
C ARG A 226 25.22 -25.92 -46.44
N THR A 227 24.45 -24.84 -46.30
CA THR A 227 24.96 -23.50 -46.02
C THR A 227 24.13 -22.85 -44.93
N SER A 228 24.79 -22.19 -43.99
CA SER A 228 24.11 -21.34 -43.01
C SER A 228 24.79 -19.98 -42.96
N GLU A 229 23.99 -18.93 -42.84
CA GLU A 229 24.47 -17.57 -42.70
C GLU A 229 23.83 -16.91 -41.49
N ILE A 230 24.67 -16.44 -40.58
CA ILE A 230 24.28 -15.67 -39.41
C ILE A 230 24.69 -14.23 -39.65
N THR A 231 23.72 -13.32 -39.59
CA THR A 231 23.95 -11.88 -39.61
C THR A 231 23.46 -11.30 -38.30
N LEU A 232 24.35 -10.63 -37.56
CA LEU A 232 24.02 -9.87 -36.37
C LEU A 232 24.29 -8.40 -36.63
N LYS A 233 23.30 -7.55 -36.38
CA LYS A 233 23.40 -6.10 -36.51
C LYS A 233 23.02 -5.45 -35.18
N ALA A 234 23.79 -4.45 -34.77
CA ALA A 234 23.42 -3.59 -33.65
C ALA A 234 23.60 -2.12 -34.03
N THR A 235 22.61 -1.31 -33.69
CA THR A 235 22.62 0.14 -33.83
C THR A 235 22.54 0.77 -32.46
N THR A 236 23.50 1.66 -32.16
CA THR A 236 23.60 2.33 -30.85
C THR A 236 23.79 3.84 -31.03
N PRO A 237 23.44 4.66 -30.03
CA PRO A 237 23.71 6.10 -30.06
C PRO A 237 25.18 6.44 -29.71
N PHE A 238 26.00 5.46 -29.31
CA PHE A 238 27.37 5.73 -28.87
C PHE A 238 28.28 6.05 -30.06
N PRO A 239 28.94 7.22 -30.05
CA PRO A 239 29.92 7.56 -31.09
C PRO A 239 30.98 6.48 -31.23
N GLY A 240 31.19 6.00 -32.46
CA GLY A 240 32.16 4.93 -32.77
C GLY A 240 31.57 3.51 -32.72
N PHE A 241 30.35 3.33 -32.20
CA PHE A 241 29.63 2.05 -32.18
C PHE A 241 28.23 2.16 -32.79
N ASN A 242 28.04 3.16 -33.65
CA ASN A 242 26.72 3.47 -34.21
C ASN A 242 26.15 2.32 -35.03
N ASN A 243 27.00 1.55 -35.71
CA ASN A 243 26.62 0.39 -36.49
C ASN A 243 27.66 -0.72 -36.30
N ILE A 244 27.23 -1.80 -35.67
CA ILE A 244 28.01 -3.03 -35.52
C ILE A 244 27.36 -4.06 -36.44
N ASN A 245 28.15 -4.70 -37.29
CA ASN A 245 27.68 -5.75 -38.17
C ASN A 245 28.65 -6.93 -38.11
N MET A 246 28.14 -8.12 -37.81
CA MET A 246 28.88 -9.36 -37.79
C MET A 246 28.18 -10.35 -38.72
N MET A 247 28.97 -10.98 -39.59
CA MET A 247 28.49 -11.99 -40.52
C MET A 247 29.34 -13.25 -40.38
N VAL A 248 28.68 -14.37 -40.12
CA VAL A 248 29.31 -15.69 -40.05
C VAL A 248 28.66 -16.56 -41.12
N LYS A 249 29.47 -17.14 -42.00
CA LYS A 249 29.01 -18.06 -43.03
C LYS A 249 29.64 -19.42 -42.80
N TYR A 250 28.83 -20.46 -42.95
CA TYR A 250 29.26 -21.84 -42.94
C TYR A 250 28.80 -22.51 -44.24
N ASN A 251 29.71 -23.26 -44.87
CA ASN A 251 29.43 -24.05 -46.07
C ASN A 251 30.02 -25.45 -45.88
N LEU A 252 29.21 -26.47 -46.14
CA LEU A 252 29.61 -27.87 -46.29
C LEU A 252 29.82 -28.10 -47.79
N ASP A 253 31.05 -27.88 -48.25
CA ASP A 253 31.54 -28.45 -49.51
C ASP A 253 31.77 -29.97 -49.34
#